data_AF-A0A182T3D5-F1
#
_entry.id   AF-A0A182T3D5-F1
#
_cell.length_a   1.000
_cell.length_b   1.000
_cell.length_c   1.000
_cell.angle_alpha   90.00
_cell.angle_beta   90.00
_cell.angle_gamma   90.00
#
_symmetry.space_group_name_H-M   'P 1'
#
loop_
_entity.id
_entity.type
_entity.pdbx_description
1 polymer ?
#
loop_
_entity_poly.entity_id
_entity_poly.type
_entity_poly.pdbx_seq_one_letter_code
_entity_poly.pdbx_strand_id
1 'polypeptide(L)'
;RNYDDIQDSWASLESIIDYYGNNQDAIIPNAGPGHWNDPDMLIIGNFGLSYEQSKTQMALWAIMAAPLMMSVDLRTIRPEFKAILQNRKIIAVDQDPLGIQGRRIYKHKGIEIWSRPITPIYQTYYSYAIAFVNRRTDGTPSDVAVTLRELGLISPTGYRVEDLYEEVDYGVLSPQTKIKVKVNPSGVVILRADVQPERYSKRPYNPIFYRYPN
;
A
#
# COMPACT_ATOMS: atom_id res chain seq x y z
N ARG A 1 -11.43 -17.05 -6.69
CA ARG A 1 -10.96 -16.32 -7.89
C ARG A 1 -12.14 -15.61 -8.53
N ASN A 2 -12.01 -14.31 -8.81
CA ASN A 2 -13.11 -13.47 -9.28
C ASN A 2 -12.94 -12.98 -10.73
N TYR A 3 -11.74 -13.08 -11.28
CA TYR A 3 -11.38 -12.53 -12.59
C TYR A 3 -10.38 -13.45 -13.33
N ASP A 4 -9.94 -13.00 -14.50
CA ASP A 4 -9.04 -13.71 -15.40
C ASP A 4 -7.71 -14.10 -14.75
N ASP A 5 -7.08 -15.13 -15.30
CA ASP A 5 -5.82 -15.70 -14.83
C ASP A 5 -4.66 -14.71 -15.03
N ILE A 6 -3.83 -14.56 -13.99
CA ILE A 6 -2.65 -13.71 -14.07
C ILE A 6 -1.61 -14.32 -15.01
N GLN A 7 -1.12 -13.50 -15.93
CA GLN A 7 -0.01 -13.81 -16.83
C GLN A 7 1.23 -13.04 -16.39
N ASP A 8 2.43 -13.55 -16.69
CA ASP A 8 3.71 -12.89 -16.37
C ASP A 8 3.93 -11.65 -17.25
N SER A 9 3.13 -10.60 -17.02
CA SER A 9 3.17 -9.34 -17.75
C SER A 9 2.53 -8.21 -16.96
N TRP A 10 3.05 -6.99 -17.15
CA TRP A 10 2.45 -5.79 -16.58
C TRP A 10 0.99 -5.60 -17.02
N ALA A 11 0.67 -5.85 -18.29
CA ALA A 11 -0.70 -5.66 -18.82
C ALA A 11 -1.75 -6.54 -18.12
N SER A 12 -1.41 -7.78 -17.77
CA SER A 12 -2.30 -8.67 -17.01
C SER A 12 -2.48 -8.17 -15.57
N LEU A 13 -1.40 -7.73 -14.92
CA LEU A 13 -1.48 -7.10 -13.61
C LEU A 13 -2.36 -5.83 -13.64
N GLU A 14 -2.22 -5.02 -14.70
CA GLU A 14 -3.03 -3.82 -14.89
C GLU A 14 -4.52 -4.13 -15.03
N SER A 15 -4.89 -5.15 -15.81
CA SER A 15 -6.29 -5.53 -16.02
C SER A 15 -6.96 -6.03 -14.74
N ILE A 16 -6.23 -6.81 -13.92
CA ILE A 16 -6.71 -7.28 -12.61
C ILE A 16 -6.94 -6.09 -11.68
N ILE A 17 -5.97 -5.17 -11.57
CA ILE A 17 -6.10 -3.97 -10.73
C ILE A 17 -7.30 -3.12 -11.17
N ASP A 18 -7.50 -2.95 -12.47
CA ASP A 18 -8.64 -2.20 -12.99
C ASP A 18 -9.97 -2.92 -12.74
N TYR A 19 -10.05 -4.24 -12.91
CA TYR A 19 -11.25 -5.00 -12.59
C TYR A 19 -11.63 -4.83 -11.11
N TYR A 20 -10.68 -5.05 -10.20
CA TYR A 20 -10.92 -4.92 -8.76
C TYR A 20 -11.29 -3.48 -8.38
N GLY A 21 -10.64 -2.47 -8.96
CA GLY A 21 -10.91 -1.08 -8.67
C GLY A 21 -12.21 -0.55 -9.29
N ASN A 22 -12.64 -1.10 -10.43
CA ASN A 22 -13.87 -0.69 -11.12
C ASN A 22 -15.12 -1.40 -10.54
N ASN A 23 -14.95 -2.60 -9.97
CA ASN A 23 -16.04 -3.40 -9.40
C ASN A 23 -16.02 -3.43 -7.86
N GLN A 24 -15.25 -2.52 -7.25
CA GLN A 24 -14.96 -2.52 -5.81
C GLN A 24 -16.20 -2.54 -4.91
N ASP A 25 -17.25 -1.81 -5.27
CA ASP A 25 -18.48 -1.72 -4.47
C ASP A 25 -19.26 -3.04 -4.41
N ALA A 26 -19.09 -3.89 -5.43
CA ALA A 26 -19.71 -5.21 -5.48
C ALA A 26 -18.85 -6.30 -4.80
N ILE A 27 -17.51 -6.21 -4.91
CA ILE A 27 -16.60 -7.27 -4.45
C ILE A 27 -16.18 -7.10 -2.98
N ILE A 28 -15.93 -5.87 -2.52
CA ILE A 28 -15.40 -5.61 -1.17
C ILE A 28 -16.31 -6.17 -0.06
N PRO A 29 -17.65 -6.03 -0.12
CA PRO A 29 -18.53 -6.57 0.92
C PRO A 29 -18.46 -8.10 1.09
N ASN A 30 -17.93 -8.82 0.10
CA ASN A 30 -17.83 -10.28 0.13
C ASN A 30 -16.50 -10.78 0.72
N ALA A 31 -15.55 -9.89 1.06
CA ALA A 31 -14.28 -10.24 1.68
C ALA A 31 -14.31 -10.01 3.20
N GLY A 32 -13.72 -10.95 3.95
CA GLY A 32 -13.58 -10.87 5.40
C GLY A 32 -12.95 -12.14 5.98
N PRO A 33 -12.77 -12.20 7.31
CA PRO A 33 -12.18 -13.37 7.96
C PRO A 33 -12.91 -14.67 7.60
N GLY A 34 -12.19 -15.57 6.90
CA GLY A 34 -12.71 -16.87 6.45
C GLY A 34 -13.13 -16.93 4.98
N HIS A 35 -13.23 -15.80 4.27
CA HIS A 35 -13.55 -15.76 2.84
C HIS A 35 -12.94 -14.52 2.18
N TRP A 36 -12.07 -14.72 1.19
CA TRP A 36 -11.28 -13.64 0.59
C TRP A 36 -11.51 -13.57 -0.91
N ASN A 37 -11.50 -12.35 -1.47
CA ASN A 37 -11.40 -12.19 -2.91
C ASN A 37 -9.98 -12.55 -3.35
N ASP A 38 -9.87 -13.23 -4.49
CA ASP A 38 -8.62 -13.77 -4.98
C ASP A 38 -8.30 -13.18 -6.36
N PRO A 39 -7.39 -12.17 -6.42
CA PRO A 39 -6.89 -11.57 -7.65
C PRO A 39 -5.79 -12.41 -8.33
N ASP A 40 -5.64 -13.68 -7.95
CA ASP A 40 -4.67 -14.64 -8.45
C ASP A 40 -3.23 -14.40 -7.92
N MET A 41 -2.30 -15.25 -8.34
CA MET A 41 -0.96 -15.43 -7.76
C MET A 41 -0.03 -14.21 -7.86
N LEU A 42 0.92 -14.12 -6.92
CA LEU A 42 2.08 -13.23 -7.01
C LEU A 42 3.08 -13.78 -8.04
N ILE A 43 3.41 -12.97 -9.05
CA ILE A 43 4.36 -13.29 -10.13
C ILE A 43 5.73 -12.60 -9.92
N ILE A 44 5.95 -12.07 -8.72
CA ILE A 44 7.16 -11.35 -8.32
C ILE A 44 8.38 -12.26 -8.39
N GLY A 45 9.41 -11.83 -9.12
CA GLY A 45 10.65 -12.58 -9.30
C GLY A 45 10.67 -13.50 -10.53
N ASN A 46 9.59 -13.52 -11.33
CA ASN A 46 9.61 -14.08 -12.68
C ASN A 46 10.24 -13.08 -13.68
N PHE A 47 9.77 -13.06 -14.94
CA PHE A 47 10.44 -12.38 -16.04
C PHE A 47 9.70 -11.12 -16.53
N GLY A 48 8.38 -11.05 -16.32
CA GLY A 48 7.50 -10.07 -16.94
C GLY A 48 7.27 -8.78 -16.16
N LEU A 49 7.70 -8.73 -14.89
CA LEU A 49 7.60 -7.52 -14.06
C LEU A 49 8.97 -6.90 -13.78
N SER A 50 9.04 -5.57 -13.94
CA SER A 50 10.16 -4.78 -13.42
C SER A 50 10.17 -4.78 -11.88
N TYR A 51 11.24 -4.25 -11.29
CA TYR A 51 11.34 -4.08 -9.83
C TYR A 51 10.20 -3.19 -9.28
N GLU A 52 9.92 -2.06 -9.94
CA GLU A 52 8.84 -1.15 -9.54
C GLU A 52 7.46 -1.80 -9.69
N GLN A 53 7.23 -2.54 -10.79
CA GLN A 53 5.98 -3.26 -11.02
C GLN A 53 5.77 -4.38 -9.98
N SER A 54 6.85 -5.06 -9.58
CA SER A 54 6.82 -6.06 -8.52
C SER A 54 6.48 -5.46 -7.15
N LYS A 55 7.04 -4.28 -6.84
CA LYS A 55 6.66 -3.51 -5.64
C LYS A 55 5.16 -3.17 -5.68
N THR A 56 4.66 -2.75 -6.85
CA THR A 56 3.24 -2.43 -7.08
C THR A 56 2.32 -3.63 -6.85
N GLN A 57 2.67 -4.81 -7.37
CA GLN A 57 1.86 -6.02 -7.15
C GLN A 57 1.74 -6.33 -5.65
N MET A 58 2.87 -6.42 -4.94
CA MET A 58 2.88 -6.75 -3.51
C MET A 58 2.08 -5.75 -2.68
N ALA A 59 2.25 -4.45 -2.95
CA ALA A 59 1.52 -3.40 -2.23
C ALA A 59 0.01 -3.47 -2.47
N LEU A 60 -0.43 -3.64 -3.71
CA LEU A 60 -1.86 -3.68 -4.02
C LEU A 60 -2.53 -4.97 -3.55
N TRP A 61 -1.85 -6.11 -3.61
CA TRP A 61 -2.38 -7.36 -3.04
C TRP A 61 -2.59 -7.22 -1.53
N ALA A 62 -1.61 -6.62 -0.83
CA ALA A 62 -1.75 -6.33 0.59
C ALA A 62 -2.88 -5.33 0.89
N ILE A 63 -3.09 -4.31 0.06
CA ILE A 63 -4.24 -3.39 0.21
C ILE A 63 -5.57 -4.09 -0.06
N MET A 64 -5.62 -5.04 -0.99
CA MET A 64 -6.82 -5.78 -1.34
C MET A 64 -7.15 -6.95 -0.40
N ALA A 65 -6.33 -7.19 0.65
CA ALA A 65 -6.47 -8.36 1.52
C ALA A 65 -6.50 -9.69 0.73
N ALA A 66 -5.64 -9.75 -0.30
CA ALA A 66 -5.58 -10.88 -1.21
C ALA A 66 -4.73 -12.03 -0.62
N PRO A 67 -5.06 -13.29 -0.92
CA PRO A 67 -4.15 -14.39 -0.64
C PRO A 67 -2.77 -14.16 -1.28
N LEU A 68 -1.69 -14.14 -0.48
CA LEU A 68 -0.31 -14.00 -0.96
C LEU A 68 0.27 -15.33 -1.43
N MET A 69 -0.28 -15.88 -2.51
CA MET A 69 0.17 -17.14 -3.12
C MET A 69 1.26 -16.88 -4.15
N MET A 70 2.49 -17.32 -3.90
CA MET A 70 3.62 -17.10 -4.82
C MET A 70 3.67 -18.16 -5.92
N SER A 71 3.92 -17.74 -7.16
CA SER A 71 4.20 -18.61 -8.29
C SER A 71 5.54 -18.22 -8.95
N VAL A 72 6.65 -18.59 -8.30
CA VAL A 72 8.02 -18.26 -8.70
C VAL A 72 8.98 -19.39 -8.30
N ASP A 73 10.10 -19.55 -9.03
CA ASP A 73 11.15 -20.51 -8.67
C ASP A 73 11.99 -20.00 -7.47
N LEU A 74 11.71 -20.53 -6.28
CA LEU A 74 12.39 -20.14 -5.04
C LEU A 74 13.89 -20.50 -5.01
N ARG A 75 14.36 -21.40 -5.89
CA ARG A 75 15.77 -21.81 -5.94
C ARG A 75 16.65 -20.76 -6.59
N THR A 76 16.07 -19.94 -7.47
CA THR A 76 16.79 -19.00 -8.34
C THR A 76 16.30 -17.56 -8.19
N ILE A 77 15.33 -17.29 -7.31
CA ILE A 77 14.80 -15.94 -7.09
C ILE A 77 15.91 -14.95 -6.70
N ARG A 78 15.93 -13.80 -7.38
CA ARG A 78 16.91 -12.75 -7.09
C ARG A 78 16.65 -12.10 -5.72
N PRO A 79 17.70 -11.73 -4.96
CA PRO A 79 17.56 -11.20 -3.59
C PRO A 79 16.59 -10.02 -3.43
N GLU A 80 16.54 -9.12 -4.39
CA GLU A 80 15.68 -7.94 -4.41
C GLU A 80 14.18 -8.29 -4.50
N PHE A 81 13.82 -9.31 -5.29
CA PHE A 81 12.43 -9.78 -5.38
C PHE A 81 12.04 -10.62 -4.16
N LYS A 82 12.98 -11.40 -3.64
CA LYS A 82 12.82 -12.09 -2.37
C LYS A 82 12.57 -11.09 -1.23
N ALA A 83 13.27 -9.96 -1.21
CA ALA A 83 13.08 -8.92 -0.20
C ALA A 83 11.68 -8.30 -0.26
N ILE A 84 11.13 -8.09 -1.47
CA ILE A 84 9.72 -7.65 -1.64
C ILE A 84 8.77 -8.66 -1.01
N LEU A 85 8.90 -9.95 -1.37
CA LEU A 85 8.02 -11.02 -0.89
C LEU A 85 8.15 -11.29 0.61
N GLN A 86 9.29 -10.98 1.21
CA GLN A 86 9.56 -11.17 2.65
C GLN A 86 9.38 -9.89 3.47
N ASN A 87 8.88 -8.81 2.88
CA ASN A 87 8.68 -7.54 3.58
C ASN A 87 7.64 -7.68 4.70
N ARG A 88 8.11 -7.82 5.94
CA ARG A 88 7.26 -8.03 7.12
C ARG A 88 6.27 -6.91 7.37
N LYS A 89 6.60 -5.67 7.02
CA LYS A 89 5.69 -4.52 7.22
C LYS A 89 4.48 -4.62 6.28
N ILE A 90 4.71 -4.98 5.02
CA ILE A 90 3.64 -5.13 4.03
C ILE A 90 2.83 -6.42 4.28
N ILE A 91 3.50 -7.52 4.66
CA ILE A 91 2.81 -8.74 5.10
C ILE A 91 1.90 -8.45 6.30
N ALA A 92 2.33 -7.60 7.25
CA ALA A 92 1.49 -7.24 8.39
C ALA A 92 0.27 -6.40 7.99
N VAL A 93 0.35 -5.61 6.92
CA VAL A 93 -0.82 -4.93 6.33
C VAL A 93 -1.77 -5.97 5.73
N ASP A 94 -1.23 -6.91 4.94
CA ASP A 94 -2.01 -7.98 4.32
C ASP A 94 -2.78 -8.81 5.37
N GLN A 95 -2.06 -9.25 6.40
CA GLN A 95 -2.52 -10.13 7.48
C GLN A 95 -3.23 -9.38 8.62
N ASP A 96 -3.65 -8.13 8.40
CA ASP A 96 -4.34 -7.36 9.43
C ASP A 96 -5.63 -8.07 9.89
N PRO A 97 -5.84 -8.24 11.21
CA PRO A 97 -6.92 -9.07 11.75
C PRO A 97 -8.33 -8.51 11.53
N LEU A 98 -8.47 -7.24 11.13
CA LEU A 98 -9.79 -6.71 10.75
C LEU A 98 -10.31 -7.40 9.49
N GLY A 99 -9.40 -7.87 8.61
CA GLY A 99 -9.77 -8.51 7.36
C GLY A 99 -10.56 -7.62 6.41
N ILE A 100 -10.52 -6.30 6.60
CA ILE A 100 -11.24 -5.35 5.75
C ILE A 100 -10.42 -5.17 4.47
N GLN A 101 -11.00 -5.54 3.34
CA GLN A 101 -10.41 -5.27 2.03
C GLN A 101 -10.41 -3.75 1.75
N GLY A 102 -9.26 -3.25 1.26
CA GLY A 102 -9.10 -1.86 0.85
C GLY A 102 -9.77 -1.53 -0.49
N ARG A 103 -9.72 -0.25 -0.85
CA ARG A 103 -10.40 0.29 -2.04
C ARG A 103 -9.58 1.37 -2.74
N ARG A 104 -9.86 1.61 -4.02
CA ARG A 104 -9.35 2.74 -4.77
C ARG A 104 -10.17 3.99 -4.41
N ILE A 105 -9.52 4.97 -3.80
CA ILE A 105 -10.14 6.23 -3.34
C ILE A 105 -9.88 7.40 -4.30
N TYR A 106 -8.90 7.27 -5.20
CA TYR A 106 -8.56 8.29 -6.19
C TYR A 106 -8.06 7.64 -7.48
N LYS A 107 -8.45 8.21 -8.63
CA LYS A 107 -7.91 7.88 -9.95
C LYS A 107 -7.96 9.11 -10.85
N HIS A 108 -6.81 9.65 -11.23
CA HIS A 108 -6.74 10.77 -12.17
C HIS A 108 -5.36 10.86 -12.83
N LYS A 109 -5.31 11.12 -14.15
CA LYS A 109 -4.07 11.36 -14.92
C LYS A 109 -2.96 10.31 -14.68
N GLY A 110 -3.35 9.04 -14.57
CA GLY A 110 -2.41 7.94 -14.33
C GLY A 110 -1.92 7.81 -12.89
N ILE A 111 -2.42 8.60 -11.94
CA ILE A 111 -2.18 8.39 -10.51
C ILE A 111 -3.41 7.75 -9.89
N GLU A 112 -3.19 6.71 -9.10
CA GLU A 112 -4.20 6.07 -8.27
C GLU A 112 -3.80 6.12 -6.80
N ILE A 113 -4.78 6.27 -5.92
CA ILE A 113 -4.57 6.12 -4.48
C ILE A 113 -5.53 5.07 -3.97
N TRP A 114 -4.99 4.08 -3.27
CA TRP A 114 -5.74 3.02 -2.64
C TRP A 114 -5.56 3.10 -1.12
N SER A 115 -6.59 2.73 -0.36
CA SER A 115 -6.58 2.80 1.09
C SER A 115 -7.26 1.58 1.71
N ARG A 116 -6.64 1.02 2.75
CA ARG A 116 -7.13 -0.11 3.54
C ARG A 116 -7.20 0.30 5.02
N PRO A 117 -8.36 0.24 5.68
CA PRO A 117 -8.44 0.33 7.13
C PRO A 117 -7.75 -0.86 7.80
N ILE A 118 -6.90 -0.60 8.78
CA ILE A 118 -6.11 -1.59 9.52
C ILE A 118 -6.08 -1.25 11.03
N THR A 119 -5.58 -2.17 11.83
CA THR A 119 -5.24 -1.97 13.23
C THR A 119 -3.93 -1.15 13.40
N PRO A 120 -3.74 -0.46 14.53
CA PRO A 120 -4.65 -0.31 15.66
C PRO A 120 -5.84 0.62 15.37
N ILE A 121 -6.92 0.47 16.15
CA ILE A 121 -8.06 1.39 16.15
C ILE A 121 -8.00 2.19 17.45
N TYR A 122 -8.27 3.50 17.38
CA TYR A 122 -8.42 4.35 18.55
C TYR A 122 -9.79 5.03 18.52
N GLN A 123 -10.63 4.72 19.52
CA GLN A 123 -12.04 5.12 19.55
C GLN A 123 -12.77 4.66 18.27
N THR A 124 -13.19 5.59 17.42
CA THR A 124 -13.87 5.32 16.15
C THR A 124 -12.95 5.45 14.92
N TYR A 125 -11.67 5.75 15.14
CA TYR A 125 -10.71 6.02 14.07
C TYR A 125 -9.82 4.79 13.82
N TYR A 126 -9.82 4.31 12.58
CA TYR A 126 -8.90 3.27 12.13
C TYR A 126 -7.50 3.83 11.89
N SER A 127 -6.51 2.95 11.90
CA SER A 127 -5.25 3.16 11.18
C SER A 127 -5.43 2.78 9.71
N TYR A 128 -4.52 3.19 8.84
CA TYR A 128 -4.66 2.95 7.41
C TYR A 128 -3.34 2.53 6.76
N ALA A 129 -3.42 1.62 5.81
CA ALA A 129 -2.40 1.47 4.78
C ALA A 129 -2.85 2.21 3.51
N ILE A 130 -1.97 2.99 2.90
CA ILE A 130 -2.27 3.84 1.75
C ILE A 130 -1.23 3.59 0.66
N ALA A 131 -1.66 3.19 -0.54
CA ALA A 131 -0.79 2.97 -1.68
C ALA A 131 -1.01 4.04 -2.75
N PHE A 132 0.04 4.79 -3.08
CA PHE A 132 0.09 5.74 -4.19
C PHE A 132 0.73 5.05 -5.39
N VAL A 133 -0.05 4.82 -6.44
CA VAL A 133 0.38 4.08 -7.62
C VAL A 133 0.48 5.02 -8.81
N ASN A 134 1.57 4.91 -9.56
CA ASN A 134 1.74 5.62 -10.82
C ASN A 134 1.59 4.64 -11.99
N ARG A 135 0.46 4.73 -12.69
CA ARG A 135 0.10 3.93 -13.86
C ARG A 135 0.78 4.38 -15.15
N ARG A 136 1.53 5.48 -15.13
CA ARG A 136 2.34 5.88 -16.28
C ARG A 136 3.51 4.92 -16.43
N THR A 137 3.85 4.60 -17.67
CA THR A 137 5.00 3.74 -18.01
C THR A 137 6.15 4.55 -18.61
N ASP A 138 6.05 5.88 -18.60
CA ASP A 138 6.95 6.81 -19.24
C ASP A 138 7.30 8.01 -18.33
N GLY A 139 8.35 8.74 -18.71
CA GLY A 139 8.75 9.98 -18.05
C GLY A 139 9.46 9.79 -16.71
N THR A 140 9.39 10.81 -15.87
CA THR A 140 10.05 10.87 -14.56
C THR A 140 9.06 10.55 -13.43
N PRO A 141 9.56 10.32 -12.20
CA PRO A 141 8.69 10.13 -11.04
C PRO A 141 7.71 11.30 -10.87
N SER A 142 6.47 10.97 -10.51
CA SER A 142 5.40 11.95 -10.32
C SER A 142 5.29 12.37 -8.85
N ASP A 143 5.28 13.67 -8.61
CA ASP A 143 5.04 14.23 -7.27
C ASP A 143 3.54 14.24 -6.97
N VAL A 144 3.13 13.55 -5.91
CA VAL A 144 1.76 13.52 -5.41
C VAL A 144 1.72 14.22 -4.07
N ALA A 145 0.86 15.22 -3.93
CA ALA A 145 0.69 15.99 -2.71
C ALA A 145 -0.78 16.02 -2.30
N VAL A 146 -1.10 15.50 -1.11
CA VAL A 146 -2.46 15.34 -0.62
C VAL A 146 -2.48 15.53 0.90
N THR A 147 -3.56 16.09 1.44
CA THR A 147 -3.75 16.15 2.89
C THR A 147 -4.21 14.81 3.44
N LEU A 148 -3.88 14.50 4.70
CA LEU A 148 -4.42 13.30 5.36
C LEU A 148 -5.96 13.29 5.36
N ARG A 149 -6.59 14.46 5.51
CA ARG A 149 -8.05 14.61 5.42
C ARG A 149 -8.61 14.16 4.06
N GLU A 150 -7.97 14.54 2.96
CA GLU A 150 -8.38 14.11 1.61
C GLU A 150 -8.24 12.60 1.41
N LEU A 151 -7.37 11.93 2.18
CA LEU A 151 -7.24 10.47 2.22
C LEU A 151 -8.26 9.78 3.14
N GLY A 152 -9.11 10.54 3.85
CA GLY A 152 -10.05 10.03 4.85
C GLY A 152 -9.47 9.89 6.26
N LEU A 153 -8.22 10.30 6.49
CA LEU A 153 -7.54 10.25 7.79
C LEU A 153 -7.90 11.50 8.60
N ILE A 154 -8.95 11.39 9.42
CA ILE A 154 -9.61 12.53 10.07
C ILE A 154 -9.45 12.59 11.59
N SER A 155 -8.70 11.66 12.21
CA SER A 155 -8.48 11.68 13.67
C SER A 155 -7.88 13.02 14.13
N PRO A 156 -8.46 13.69 15.15
CA PRO A 156 -7.96 14.96 15.66
C PRO A 156 -6.59 14.83 16.35
N THR A 157 -6.23 13.63 16.79
CA THR A 157 -4.93 13.31 17.42
C THR A 157 -3.84 13.01 16.39
N GLY A 158 -4.19 12.89 15.11
CA GLY A 158 -3.25 12.63 14.03
C GLY A 158 -2.83 11.16 13.89
N TYR A 159 -1.88 10.94 12.98
CA TYR A 159 -1.41 9.62 12.57
C TYR A 159 0.10 9.61 12.50
N ARG A 160 0.76 8.58 13.03
CA ARG A 160 2.19 8.35 12.75
C ARG A 160 2.30 7.67 11.39
N VAL A 161 3.01 8.30 10.46
CA VAL A 161 3.09 7.85 9.08
C VAL A 161 4.50 7.37 8.73
N GLU A 162 4.63 6.16 8.20
CA GLU A 162 5.90 5.61 7.72
C GLU A 162 5.75 5.00 6.32
N ASP A 163 6.84 4.97 5.55
CA ASP A 163 6.96 4.21 4.31
C ASP A 163 7.30 2.74 4.63
N LEU A 164 6.72 1.80 3.86
CA LEU A 164 6.91 0.36 4.09
C LEU A 164 7.95 -0.29 3.18
N TYR A 165 8.42 0.40 2.15
CA TYR A 165 9.56 -0.03 1.34
C TYR A 165 10.84 0.71 1.69
N GLU A 166 10.73 2.00 1.98
CA GLU A 166 11.87 2.84 2.32
C GLU A 166 11.94 3.09 3.84
N GLU A 167 13.13 3.35 4.39
CA GLU A 167 13.29 3.66 5.81
C GLU A 167 12.93 5.13 6.12
N VAL A 168 11.70 5.52 5.81
CA VAL A 168 11.20 6.90 5.98
C VAL A 168 10.06 6.94 7.00
N ASP A 169 10.29 7.61 8.13
CA ASP A 169 9.26 7.95 9.12
C ASP A 169 8.94 9.45 9.01
N TYR A 170 7.69 9.76 8.65
CA TYR A 170 7.19 11.13 8.50
C TYR A 170 6.75 11.74 9.85
N GLY A 171 6.79 10.97 10.93
CA GLY A 171 6.33 11.37 12.25
C GLY A 171 4.81 11.44 12.36
N VAL A 172 4.33 12.16 13.37
CA VAL A 172 2.89 12.35 13.61
C VAL A 172 2.37 13.52 12.79
N LEU A 173 1.45 13.24 11.86
CA LEU A 173 0.84 14.21 10.96
C LEU A 173 -0.63 14.46 11.36
N SER A 174 -1.07 15.71 11.27
CA SER A 174 -2.48 16.06 11.48
C SER A 174 -3.29 15.89 10.19
N PRO A 175 -4.64 15.84 10.27
CA PRO A 175 -5.48 15.79 9.08
C PRO A 175 -5.23 16.92 8.06
N GLN A 176 -4.71 18.07 8.51
CA GLN A 176 -4.41 19.23 7.66
C GLN A 176 -3.03 19.16 7.01
N THR A 177 -2.13 18.31 7.49
CA THR A 177 -0.78 18.18 6.93
C THR A 177 -0.85 17.58 5.54
N LYS A 178 -0.15 18.21 4.57
CA LYS A 178 0.06 17.67 3.24
C LYS A 178 1.23 16.70 3.25
N ILE A 179 0.96 15.43 2.97
CA ILE A 179 2.00 14.47 2.65
C ILE A 179 2.40 14.63 1.19
N LYS A 180 3.70 14.50 0.91
CA LYS A 180 4.27 14.56 -0.43
C LYS A 180 5.06 13.29 -0.68
N VAL A 181 4.72 12.57 -1.73
CA VAL A 181 5.41 11.35 -2.15
C VAL A 181 5.78 11.48 -3.62
N LYS A 182 6.91 10.87 -3.99
CA LYS A 182 7.39 10.82 -5.37
C LYS A 182 7.29 9.39 -5.85
N VAL A 183 6.44 9.13 -6.85
CA VAL A 183 6.12 7.77 -7.29
C VAL A 183 6.69 7.51 -8.68
N ASN A 184 7.59 6.52 -8.78
CA ASN A 184 8.21 6.10 -10.03
C ASN A 184 7.15 5.60 -11.03
N PRO A 185 7.34 5.76 -12.36
CA PRO A 185 6.48 5.15 -13.37
C PRO A 185 6.32 3.65 -13.13
N SER A 186 5.09 3.12 -13.23
CA SER A 186 4.69 1.74 -12.91
C SER A 186 4.98 1.27 -11.48
N GLY A 187 5.39 2.20 -10.60
CA GLY A 187 5.77 1.96 -9.22
C GLY A 187 4.70 2.36 -8.22
N VAL A 188 5.06 2.18 -6.94
CA VAL A 188 4.20 2.44 -5.79
C VAL A 188 5.00 3.05 -4.64
N VAL A 189 4.36 3.96 -3.91
CA VAL A 189 4.73 4.30 -2.53
C VAL A 189 3.61 3.80 -1.63
N ILE A 190 3.92 2.92 -0.68
CA ILE A 190 2.94 2.40 0.28
C ILE A 190 3.31 2.88 1.68
N LEU A 191 2.34 3.51 2.34
CA LEU A 191 2.49 4.08 3.66
C LEU A 191 1.61 3.36 4.67
N ARG A 192 2.09 3.23 5.90
CA ARG A 192 1.27 2.90 7.08
C ARG A 192 1.05 4.17 7.88
N ALA A 193 -0.19 4.40 8.28
CA ALA A 193 -0.62 5.54 9.06
C ALA A 193 -1.35 5.06 10.31
N ASP A 194 -0.61 4.95 11.42
CA ASP A 194 -1.15 4.48 12.69
C ASP A 194 -1.80 5.63 13.46
N VAL A 195 -3.09 5.49 13.77
CA VAL A 195 -3.82 6.48 14.56
C VAL A 195 -3.19 6.64 15.94
N GLN A 196 -2.97 7.89 16.36
CA GLN A 196 -2.32 8.17 17.63
C GLN A 196 -3.35 8.39 18.75
N PRO A 197 -3.14 7.88 19.96
CA PRO A 197 -3.95 8.24 21.12
C PRO A 197 -3.62 9.67 21.58
N GLU A 198 -4.49 10.31 22.36
CA GLU A 198 -4.32 11.69 22.87
C GLU A 198 -3.00 11.94 23.62
N ARG A 199 -2.30 10.89 24.06
CA ARG A 199 -1.09 10.98 24.89
C ARG A 199 0.23 11.12 24.10
N TYR A 200 0.25 11.01 22.76
CA TYR A 200 1.46 11.31 21.98
C TYR A 200 1.56 12.80 21.66
N SER A 201 2.00 13.55 22.68
CA SER A 201 2.72 14.83 22.66
C SER A 201 2.90 15.54 21.30
N LYS A 202 2.40 16.78 21.24
CA LYS A 202 2.60 17.85 20.24
C LYS A 202 4.07 18.26 20.05
N ARG A 203 5.01 17.33 19.89
CA ARG A 203 6.38 17.67 19.48
C ARG A 203 6.41 17.70 17.95
N PRO A 204 6.50 18.89 17.32
CA PRO A 204 6.73 18.93 15.88
C PRO A 204 8.03 18.18 15.55
N TYR A 205 7.98 17.40 14.47
CA TYR A 205 9.15 16.74 13.90
C TYR A 205 10.26 17.76 13.65
N ASN A 206 11.47 17.49 14.16
CA ASN A 206 12.67 18.28 13.94
C ASN A 206 13.72 17.40 13.24
N PRO A 207 14.07 17.66 11.97
CA PRO A 207 14.97 16.80 11.19
C PRO A 207 16.43 16.77 11.65
N ILE A 208 16.81 17.48 12.73
CA ILE A 208 18.21 17.70 13.13
C ILE A 208 18.75 16.68 14.15
N PHE A 209 17.92 15.84 14.78
CA PHE A 209 18.38 14.94 15.84
C PHE A 209 18.36 13.46 15.44
N TYR A 210 19.29 13.07 14.56
CA TYR A 210 19.86 11.72 14.59
C TYR A 210 21.23 11.81 15.26
N ARG A 211 21.31 11.47 16.54
CA ARG A 211 22.58 11.00 17.13
C ARG A 211 22.56 9.48 17.06
N TYR A 212 23.49 8.93 16.28
CA TYR A 212 23.82 7.51 16.29
C TYR A 212 24.25 7.09 17.72
N PRO A 213 23.81 5.93 18.24
CA PRO A 213 24.52 5.27 19.31
C PRO A 213 25.83 4.69 18.78
N ASN A 214 26.90 4.80 19.59
CA ASN A 214 28.22 4.21 19.36
C ASN A 214 28.16 2.70 19.20
#